data_AF-A0A6U2XRW3-F1
#
_entry.id   AF-A0A6U2XRW3-F1
#
_cell.length_a   1.000
_cell.length_b   1.000
_cell.length_c   1.000
_cell.angle_alpha   90.00
_cell.angle_beta   90.00
_cell.angle_gamma   90.00
#
_symmetry.space_group_name_H-M   'P 1'
#
loop_
_entity.id
_entity.type
_entity.pdbx_description
1 polymer ?
#
loop_
_entity_poly.entity_id
_entity_poly.type
_entity_poly.pdbx_seq_one_letter_code
_entity_poly.pdbx_strand_id
1 'polypeptide(L)'
;NVVPEEGIPVRKGPSFSAETTGARLMVGESVVINERVVPAGDKITWLRMKDGDGWLVDVDDQGKELMIAHSLRHRAKSVVRPLKTAPANPEEEIAYNAIIARLFHNDQPPQQQSQQGAGSSHNQSIEELR
;
A
#
# COMPACT_ATOMS: atom_id res chain seq x y z
N ASN A 1 6.41 -10.49 -6.31
CA ASN A 1 6.59 -10.42 -7.78
C ASN A 1 7.77 -9.52 -8.08
N VAL A 2 8.48 -9.80 -9.17
CA VAL A 2 9.61 -8.99 -9.66
C VAL A 2 9.33 -8.51 -11.08
N VAL A 3 10.04 -7.47 -11.49
CA VAL A 3 9.95 -6.86 -12.83
C VAL A 3 11.37 -6.59 -13.32
N PRO A 4 11.72 -6.94 -14.56
CA PRO A 4 13.05 -6.68 -15.08
C PRO A 4 13.16 -5.23 -15.57
N GLU A 5 14.37 -4.68 -15.50
CA GLU A 5 14.68 -3.36 -16.10
C GLU A 5 15.08 -3.46 -17.58
N GLU A 6 15.53 -4.63 -18.03
CA GLU A 6 15.92 -4.93 -19.40
C GLU A 6 15.39 -6.31 -19.85
N GLY A 7 15.63 -6.70 -21.09
CA GLY A 7 15.16 -8.01 -21.59
C GLY A 7 15.97 -9.17 -21.02
N ILE A 8 15.38 -9.97 -20.12
CA ILE A 8 16.06 -11.07 -19.43
C ILE A 8 15.76 -12.42 -20.09
N PRO A 9 16.77 -13.19 -20.52
CA PRO A 9 16.54 -14.52 -21.08
C PRO A 9 16.08 -15.51 -20.00
N VAL A 10 15.07 -16.30 -20.34
CA VAL A 10 14.60 -17.41 -19.51
C VAL A 10 15.46 -18.65 -19.77
N ARG A 11 15.87 -19.33 -18.69
CA ARG A 11 16.76 -20.49 -18.75
C ARG A 11 16.11 -21.75 -18.18
N LYS A 12 16.57 -22.91 -18.65
CA LYS A 12 16.10 -24.22 -18.16
C LYS A 12 16.64 -24.57 -16.78
N GLY A 13 17.71 -23.93 -16.32
CA GLY A 13 18.33 -24.19 -15.02
C GLY A 13 19.02 -22.97 -14.41
N PRO A 14 19.37 -23.03 -13.10
CA PRO A 14 20.01 -21.95 -12.37
C PRO A 14 21.52 -21.87 -12.67
N SER A 15 21.89 -21.69 -13.93
CA SER A 15 23.28 -21.53 -14.36
C SER A 15 23.40 -20.80 -15.71
N PHE A 16 24.50 -20.07 -15.91
CA PHE A 16 24.81 -19.45 -17.21
C PHE A 16 25.12 -20.48 -18.30
N SER A 17 25.53 -21.70 -17.93
CA SER A 17 25.71 -22.82 -18.88
C SER A 17 24.40 -23.53 -19.21
N ALA A 18 23.32 -23.29 -18.45
CA ALA A 18 22.02 -23.89 -18.76
C ALA A 18 21.44 -23.28 -20.05
N GLU A 19 20.84 -24.14 -20.87
CA GLU A 19 20.19 -23.72 -22.11
C GLU A 19 19.13 -22.64 -21.85
N THR A 20 19.01 -21.70 -22.80
CA THR A 20 17.87 -20.78 -22.81
C THR A 20 16.63 -21.49 -23.34
N THR A 21 15.45 -21.09 -22.87
CA THR A 21 14.18 -21.64 -23.38
C THR A 21 13.75 -21.02 -24.71
N GLY A 22 14.48 -20.00 -25.19
CA GLY A 22 14.09 -19.14 -26.30
C GLY A 22 13.16 -18.00 -25.89
N ALA A 23 12.55 -18.07 -24.70
CA ALA A 23 11.73 -17.00 -24.16
C ALA A 23 12.57 -15.91 -23.49
N ARG A 24 12.03 -14.69 -23.47
CA ARG A 24 12.60 -13.54 -22.79
C ARG A 24 11.52 -12.84 -21.99
N LEU A 25 11.87 -12.46 -20.77
CA LEU A 25 11.04 -11.58 -19.96
C LEU A 25 11.32 -10.13 -20.38
N MET A 26 10.28 -9.43 -20.80
CA MET A 26 10.35 -8.07 -21.31
C MET A 26 10.24 -7.04 -20.18
N VAL A 27 10.77 -5.85 -20.44
CA VAL A 27 10.73 -4.73 -19.49
C VAL A 27 9.30 -4.43 -19.07
N GLY A 28 9.06 -4.34 -17.76
CA GLY A 28 7.75 -4.05 -17.20
C GLY A 28 6.87 -5.28 -16.98
N GLU A 29 7.23 -6.45 -17.51
CA GLU A 29 6.50 -7.68 -17.24
C GLU A 29 6.71 -8.13 -15.80
N SER A 30 5.61 -8.43 -15.10
CA SER A 30 5.66 -8.89 -13.72
C SER A 30 5.57 -10.39 -13.63
N VAL A 31 6.54 -11.00 -12.94
CA VAL A 31 6.54 -12.45 -12.68
C VAL A 31 6.48 -12.75 -11.20
N VAL A 32 5.81 -13.86 -10.89
CA VAL A 32 5.77 -14.42 -9.53
C VAL A 32 6.92 -15.41 -9.41
N ILE A 33 7.70 -15.27 -8.34
CA ILE A 33 8.85 -16.14 -8.05
C ILE A 33 8.42 -17.17 -7.02
N ASN A 34 8.75 -18.44 -7.29
CA ASN A 34 8.52 -19.56 -6.38
C ASN A 34 9.73 -19.82 -5.48
N GLU A 35 10.93 -19.69 -6.03
CA GLU A 35 12.17 -20.10 -5.36
C GLU A 35 13.31 -19.15 -5.71
N ARG A 36 14.22 -18.92 -4.75
CA ARG A 36 15.49 -18.21 -4.96
C ARG A 36 16.64 -19.13 -4.57
N VAL A 37 17.62 -19.26 -5.46
CA VAL A 37 18.77 -20.16 -5.27
C VAL A 37 20.06 -19.39 -5.50
N VAL A 38 21.00 -19.53 -4.58
CA VAL A 38 22.40 -19.09 -4.74
C VAL A 38 23.26 -20.35 -4.70
N PRO A 39 23.80 -20.83 -5.83
CA PRO A 39 24.69 -21.98 -5.86
C PRO A 39 25.91 -21.76 -4.95
N ALA A 40 26.39 -22.85 -4.32
CA ALA A 40 27.51 -22.76 -3.39
C ALA A 40 28.78 -22.26 -4.11
N GLY A 41 29.32 -21.14 -3.64
CA GLY A 41 30.51 -20.50 -4.23
C GLY A 41 30.21 -19.44 -5.29
N ASP A 42 28.95 -19.27 -5.68
CA ASP A 42 28.53 -18.21 -6.61
C ASP A 42 27.99 -16.98 -5.87
N LYS A 43 28.08 -15.82 -6.53
CA LYS A 43 27.45 -14.56 -6.10
C LYS A 43 26.13 -14.28 -6.82
N ILE A 44 25.78 -15.14 -7.78
CA ILE A 44 24.62 -14.96 -8.65
C ILE A 44 23.40 -15.63 -8.01
N THR A 45 22.35 -14.84 -7.85
CA THR A 45 21.05 -15.34 -7.38
C THR A 45 20.18 -15.70 -8.59
N TRP A 46 19.61 -16.90 -8.55
CA TRP A 46 18.70 -17.44 -9.55
C TRP A 46 17.28 -17.48 -9.01
N LEU A 47 16.31 -17.08 -9.84
CA LEU A 47 14.90 -17.02 -9.51
C LEU A 47 14.11 -18.03 -10.33
N ARG A 48 13.41 -18.95 -9.67
CA ARG A 48 12.48 -19.87 -10.33
C ARG A 48 11.11 -19.24 -10.45
N MET A 49 10.57 -19.16 -11.67
CA MET A 49 9.22 -18.66 -11.90
C MET A 49 8.17 -19.65 -11.36
N LYS A 50 7.06 -19.13 -10.84
CA LYS A 50 5.95 -19.92 -10.30
C LYS A 50 5.24 -20.74 -11.37
N ASP A 51 5.15 -20.21 -12.58
CA ASP A 51 4.42 -20.84 -13.68
C ASP A 51 5.18 -22.04 -14.26
N GLY A 52 6.40 -22.30 -13.78
CA GLY A 52 7.22 -23.44 -14.19
C GLY A 52 8.08 -23.18 -15.42
N ASP A 53 7.95 -22.00 -16.03
CA ASP A 53 8.58 -21.65 -17.31
C ASP A 53 10.10 -21.45 -17.25
N GLY A 54 10.73 -21.64 -16.08
CA GLY A 54 12.17 -21.71 -15.94
C GLY A 54 12.76 -20.72 -14.93
N TRP A 55 13.99 -20.31 -15.22
CA TRP A 55 14.88 -19.61 -14.33
C TRP A 55 15.29 -18.26 -14.90
N LEU A 56 15.35 -17.27 -14.02
CA LEU A 56 15.80 -15.91 -14.31
C LEU A 56 17.00 -15.58 -13.44
N VAL A 57 17.87 -14.72 -13.93
CA VAL A 57 18.97 -14.16 -13.15
C VAL A 57 18.48 -12.91 -12.40
N ASP A 58 18.77 -12.83 -11.10
CA ASP A 58 18.42 -11.69 -10.25
C ASP A 58 19.50 -10.60 -10.29
N VAL A 59 20.76 -11.05 -10.28
CA VAL A 59 21.97 -10.22 -10.21
C VAL A 59 23.00 -10.74 -11.21
N ASP A 60 23.60 -9.85 -12.00
CA ASP A 60 24.66 -10.23 -12.95
C ASP A 60 26.00 -10.59 -12.28
N ASP A 61 27.00 -10.95 -13.08
CA ASP A 61 28.35 -11.30 -12.61
C ASP A 61 29.11 -10.09 -12.01
N GLN A 62 28.67 -8.87 -12.29
CA GLN A 62 29.20 -7.61 -11.76
C GLN A 62 28.48 -7.16 -10.48
N GLY A 63 27.44 -7.88 -10.04
CA GLY A 63 26.66 -7.53 -8.87
C GLY A 63 25.55 -6.51 -9.13
N LYS A 64 25.23 -6.21 -10.39
CA LYS A 64 24.12 -5.31 -10.76
C LYS A 64 22.79 -6.06 -10.64
N GLU A 65 21.85 -5.48 -9.92
CA GLU A 65 20.47 -5.98 -9.87
C GLU A 65 19.81 -5.85 -11.26
N LEU A 66 19.27 -6.97 -11.75
CA LEU A 66 18.54 -7.05 -13.03
C LEU A 66 17.03 -7.08 -12.82
N MET A 67 16.60 -7.43 -11.60
CA MET A 67 15.21 -7.59 -11.21
C MET A 67 14.89 -6.69 -10.02
N ILE A 68 13.74 -6.01 -10.08
CA ILE A 68 13.26 -5.16 -9.00
C ILE A 68 11.97 -5.73 -8.43
N ALA A 69 11.86 -5.75 -7.10
CA ALA A 69 10.59 -6.08 -6.46
C ALA A 69 9.51 -5.09 -6.90
N HIS A 70 8.39 -5.60 -7.43
CA HIS A 70 7.33 -4.75 -8.02
C HIS A 70 6.75 -3.74 -7.00
N SER A 71 6.78 -4.05 -5.71
CA SER A 71 6.36 -3.14 -4.64
C SER A 71 7.23 -1.87 -4.55
N LEU A 72 8.49 -1.93 -4.96
CA LEU A 72 9.42 -0.80 -4.92
C LEU A 72 9.16 0.23 -6.02
N ARG A 73 8.58 -0.19 -7.17
CA ARG A 73 8.20 0.75 -8.25
C ARG A 73 7.10 1.73 -7.85
N HIS A 74 6.22 1.34 -6.92
CA HIS A 74 5.18 2.24 -6.42
C HIS A 74 5.64 3.13 -5.26
N ARG A 75 6.80 2.84 -4.64
CA ARG A 75 7.29 3.60 -3.48
C ARG A 75 8.06 4.86 -3.86
N ALA A 76 8.64 4.92 -5.05
CA ALA A 76 9.40 6.10 -5.51
C ALA A 76 8.55 7.37 -5.72
N LYS A 77 7.22 7.28 -5.56
CA LYS A 77 6.30 8.43 -5.56
C LYS A 77 5.36 8.41 -4.36
N SER A 78 5.77 7.87 -3.20
CA SER A 78 5.10 8.28 -1.97
C SER A 78 5.45 9.74 -1.76
N VAL A 79 4.60 10.62 -2.30
CA VAL A 79 4.40 11.97 -1.81
C VAL A 79 4.50 11.86 -0.30
N VAL A 80 5.57 12.42 0.27
CA VAL A 80 5.64 12.64 1.71
C VAL A 80 4.39 13.44 2.00
N ARG A 81 3.32 12.79 2.48
CA ARG A 81 2.17 13.48 3.04
C ARG A 81 2.80 14.35 4.12
N PRO A 82 2.77 15.69 4.00
CA PRO A 82 3.16 16.52 5.12
C PRO A 82 2.28 16.03 6.26
N LEU A 83 2.91 15.54 7.34
CA LEU A 83 2.19 15.31 8.58
C LEU A 83 1.74 16.71 9.00
N LYS A 84 0.55 17.11 8.57
CA LYS A 84 -0.03 18.38 8.97
C LYS A 84 -0.19 18.25 10.48
N THR A 85 0.64 18.98 11.19
CA THR A 85 0.58 19.19 12.64
C THR A 85 -0.87 19.40 13.06
N ALA A 86 -1.21 18.87 14.23
CA ALA A 86 -2.54 18.84 14.83
C ALA A 86 -3.44 20.03 14.40
N PRO A 87 -4.72 19.77 14.07
CA PRO A 87 -5.65 20.81 13.65
C PRO A 87 -5.69 21.93 14.67
N ALA A 88 -5.39 23.16 14.24
CA ALA A 88 -5.40 24.35 15.09
C ALA A 88 -6.82 24.81 15.49
N ASN A 89 -7.84 24.20 14.88
CA ASN A 89 -9.25 24.54 15.06
C ASN A 89 -10.05 23.31 15.52
N PRO A 90 -10.85 23.41 16.61
CA PRO A 90 -11.73 22.35 17.09
C PRO A 90 -12.63 21.72 16.01
N GLU A 91 -13.04 22.47 15.00
CA GLU A 91 -13.91 21.96 13.93
C GLU A 91 -13.18 20.97 13.00
N GLU A 92 -11.90 21.19 12.74
CA GLU A 92 -11.05 20.29 11.93
C GLU A 92 -10.71 19.02 12.72
N GLU A 93 -10.61 19.10 14.05
CA GLU A 93 -10.42 17.94 14.93
C GLU A 93 -11.65 17.03 14.96
N ILE A 94 -12.85 17.62 15.06
CA ILE A 94 -14.11 16.87 15.00
C ILE A 94 -14.24 16.14 13.66
N ALA A 95 -13.93 16.82 12.55
CA ALA A 95 -13.97 16.22 11.22
C ALA A 95 -12.94 15.08 11.08
N TYR A 96 -11.72 15.27 11.58
CA TYR A 96 -10.68 14.23 11.57
C TYR A 96 -11.11 13.00 12.38
N ASN A 97 -11.56 13.20 13.62
CA ASN A 97 -12.00 12.12 14.50
C ASN A 97 -13.22 11.38 13.92
N ALA A 98 -14.16 12.08 13.29
CA ALA A 98 -15.32 11.45 12.63
C ALA A 98 -14.91 10.59 11.41
N ILE A 99 -13.95 11.06 10.60
CA ILE A 99 -13.43 10.30 9.45
C ILE A 99 -12.71 9.05 9.94
N ILE A 100 -11.84 9.17 10.96
CA ILE A 100 -11.12 8.03 11.55
C ILE A 100 -12.11 7.04 12.16
N ALA A 101 -13.09 7.50 12.93
CA ALA A 101 -14.13 6.64 13.49
C ALA A 101 -14.84 5.84 12.40
N ARG A 102 -15.30 6.49 11.31
CA ARG A 102 -15.97 5.81 10.19
C ARG A 102 -15.11 4.80 9.43
N LEU A 103 -13.80 5.06 9.33
CA LEU A 103 -12.87 4.17 8.62
C LEU A 103 -12.64 2.86 9.37
N PHE A 104 -12.63 2.90 10.70
CA PHE A 104 -12.27 1.74 11.51
C PHE A 104 -13.48 1.10 12.21
N HIS A 105 -14.55 1.86 12.41
CA HIS A 105 -15.79 1.43 13.06
C HIS A 105 -16.96 1.93 12.21
N ASN A 106 -17.75 1.02 11.62
CA ASN A 106 -18.90 1.34 10.76
C ASN A 106 -20.09 1.93 11.55
N ASP A 107 -19.85 2.75 12.58
CA ASP A 107 -20.88 3.39 13.40
C ASP A 107 -21.14 4.82 12.93
N GLN A 108 -22.42 5.12 12.70
CA GLN A 108 -22.88 6.49 12.39
C GLN A 108 -22.70 7.40 13.61
N PRO A 109 -22.33 8.68 13.41
CA PRO A 109 -22.23 9.63 14.52
C PRO A 109 -23.62 9.94 15.11
N PRO A 110 -23.71 10.21 16.42
CA PRO A 110 -24.96 10.64 17.05
C PRO A 110 -25.42 11.98 16.46
N GLN A 111 -26.67 12.03 16.01
CA GLN A 111 -27.27 13.27 15.52
C GLN A 111 -27.40 14.27 16.68
N GLN A 112 -26.81 15.46 16.51
CA GLN A 112 -26.96 16.57 17.44
C GLN A 112 -28.43 16.99 17.48
N GLN A 113 -29.13 16.69 18.57
CA GLN A 113 -30.40 17.33 18.91
C GLN A 113 -30.12 18.80 19.24
N SER A 114 -30.38 19.68 18.28
CA SER A 114 -30.53 21.11 18.51
C SER A 114 -31.91 21.39 19.10
N GLN A 115 -31.99 21.61 20.41
CA GLN A 115 -33.00 22.51 20.98
C GLN A 115 -32.33 23.36 22.08
N GLN A 116 -32.03 24.60 21.69
CA GLN A 116 -31.63 25.69 22.56
C GLN A 116 -32.79 26.00 23.51
N GLY A 117 -32.49 26.06 24.81
CA GLY A 117 -33.34 26.76 25.76
C GLY A 117 -33.08 28.26 25.70
N ALA A 118 -34.05 29.06 26.15
CA ALA A 118 -33.93 29.82 27.41
C ALA A 118 -34.92 30.99 27.51
N GLY A 119 -35.53 31.08 28.69
CA GLY A 119 -35.91 32.33 29.36
C GLY A 119 -37.37 32.76 29.22
N SER A 120 -38.02 33.37 30.22
CA SER A 120 -37.68 33.63 31.62
C SER A 120 -38.94 34.23 32.27
N SER A 121 -39.21 33.85 33.52
CA SER A 121 -39.87 34.61 34.60
C SER A 121 -41.25 35.26 34.42
N HIS A 122 -42.07 35.10 35.48
CA HIS A 122 -42.65 36.17 36.32
C HIS A 122 -44.18 36.07 36.56
N ASN A 123 -44.52 35.63 37.78
CA ASN A 123 -45.52 36.15 38.73
C ASN A 123 -47.05 36.16 38.46
N GLN A 124 -47.73 35.66 39.51
CA GLN A 124 -48.95 36.17 40.19
C GLN A 124 -50.36 35.75 39.72
N SER A 125 -51.01 35.00 40.63
CA SER A 125 -52.32 35.21 41.27
C SER A 125 -53.54 35.78 40.50
N ILE A 126 -54.64 35.00 40.59
CA ILE A 126 -56.07 35.36 40.74
C ILE A 126 -56.81 36.03 39.55
N GLU A 127 -57.82 35.32 39.01
CA GLU A 127 -59.22 35.73 38.75
C GLU A 127 -59.97 34.51 38.16
N GLU A 128 -60.95 33.91 38.84
CA GLU A 128 -62.39 34.22 38.88
C GLU A 128 -63.20 33.87 37.59
N LEU A 129 -64.35 33.21 37.81
CA LEU A 129 -65.56 33.10 36.95
C LEU A 129 -65.60 32.08 35.79
N ARG A 130 -66.15 30.89 36.05
CA ARG A 130 -67.53 30.50 35.69
C ARG A 130 -67.93 29.12 36.20
#